data_AF-A0A9P5E7Y4-F1
#
_entry.id   AF-A0A9P5E7Y4-F1
#
_cell.length_a   1.000
_cell.length_b   1.000
_cell.length_c   1.000
_cell.angle_alpha   90.00
_cell.angle_beta   90.00
_cell.angle_gamma   90.00
#
_symmetry.space_group_name_H-M   'P 1'
#
loop_
_entity.id
_entity.type
_entity.pdbx_description
1 polymer ?
#
loop_
_entity_poly.entity_id
_entity_poly.type
_entity_poly.pdbx_seq_one_letter_code
_entity_poly.pdbx_strand_id
1 'polypeptide(L)'
;MANPVLELLSRPAITAPLVFLASYIMYQLFLKPSNLPDLPIIGARKGDWFPILQAKIRNSLNVKAALNSAYIQYRNQAAIFPLIDGGNIIYLPRSDIKFASEQPTNMLSMHESA
;
A
#
# COMPACT_ATOMS: atom_id res chain seq x y z
N MET A 1 -19.17 14.90 40.90
CA MET A 1 -19.77 13.63 40.42
C MET A 1 -18.83 13.08 39.35
N ALA A 2 -18.24 11.90 39.55
CA ALA A 2 -17.36 11.31 38.55
C ALA A 2 -18.18 10.94 37.30
N ASN A 3 -17.60 11.12 36.12
CA ASN A 3 -18.27 10.76 34.87
C ASN A 3 -18.46 9.23 34.84
N PRO A 4 -19.69 8.71 34.68
CA PRO A 4 -19.97 7.27 34.74
C PRO A 4 -19.20 6.46 33.69
N VAL A 5 -18.84 7.10 32.57
CA VAL A 5 -17.99 6.49 31.53
C VAL A 5 -16.56 6.28 32.03
N LEU A 6 -16.02 7.23 32.80
CA LEU A 6 -14.67 7.14 33.35
C LEU A 6 -14.58 6.05 34.42
N GLU A 7 -15.64 5.90 35.22
CA GLU A 7 -15.73 4.87 36.25
C GLU A 7 -15.83 3.47 35.61
N LEU A 8 -16.59 3.32 34.54
CA LEU A 8 -16.64 2.09 33.74
C LEU A 8 -15.29 1.76 33.09
N LEU A 9 -14.61 2.76 32.51
CA LEU A 9 -13.29 2.61 31.89
C LEU A 9 -12.17 2.35 32.90
N SER A 10 -12.37 2.65 34.18
CA SER A 10 -11.40 2.37 35.26
C SER A 10 -11.51 0.94 35.81
N ARG A 11 -12.55 0.20 35.44
CA ARG A 11 -12.71 -1.21 35.86
C ARG A 11 -11.65 -2.07 35.19
N PRO A 12 -10.79 -2.79 35.93
CA PRO A 12 -9.70 -3.57 35.35
C PRO A 12 -10.16 -4.59 34.31
N ALA A 13 -11.33 -5.20 34.53
CA ALA A 13 -11.95 -6.15 33.62
C ALA A 13 -12.32 -5.56 32.23
N ILE A 14 -12.44 -4.23 32.13
CA ILE A 14 -12.76 -3.50 30.90
C ILE A 14 -11.48 -2.84 30.36
N THR A 15 -10.70 -2.17 31.21
CA THR A 15 -9.48 -1.47 30.79
C THR A 15 -8.44 -2.42 30.21
N ALA A 16 -8.19 -3.56 30.88
CA ALA A 16 -7.13 -4.50 30.49
C ALA A 16 -7.31 -5.05 29.06
N PRO A 17 -8.50 -5.60 28.67
CA PRO A 17 -8.68 -6.07 27.30
C PRO A 17 -8.67 -4.94 26.27
N LEU A 18 -9.13 -3.73 26.62
CA LEU A 18 -9.09 -2.56 25.74
C LEU A 18 -7.66 -2.11 25.45
N VAL A 19 -6.82 -2.03 26.49
CA VAL A 19 -5.40 -1.72 26.35
C VAL A 19 -4.69 -2.81 25.55
N PHE A 20 -4.99 -4.08 25.82
CA PHE A 20 -4.42 -5.19 25.07
C PHE A 20 -4.79 -5.11 23.58
N LEU A 21 -6.07 -4.89 23.26
CA LEU A 21 -6.56 -4.75 21.89
C LEU A 21 -5.93 -3.53 21.20
N ALA A 22 -5.90 -2.37 21.86
CA ALA A 22 -5.28 -1.17 21.32
C ALA A 22 -3.79 -1.37 21.07
N SER A 23 -3.08 -2.02 22.00
CA SER A 23 -1.65 -2.35 21.85
C SER A 23 -1.42 -3.33 20.70
N TYR A 24 -2.31 -4.31 20.52
CA TYR A 24 -2.23 -5.28 19.44
C TYR A 24 -2.46 -4.63 18.08
N ILE A 25 -3.46 -3.76 17.96
CA ILE A 25 -3.71 -2.97 16.75
C ILE A 25 -2.52 -2.07 16.44
N MET A 26 -1.98 -1.38 17.45
CA MET A 26 -0.81 -0.53 17.31
C MET A 26 0.40 -1.33 16.81
N TYR A 27 0.63 -2.51 17.39
CA TYR A 27 1.70 -3.41 16.98
C TYR A 27 1.52 -3.87 15.52
N GLN A 28 0.32 -4.31 15.15
CA GLN A 28 0.04 -4.77 13.78
C GLN A 28 0.16 -3.67 12.73
N LEU A 29 -0.22 -2.43 13.06
CA LEU A 29 -0.21 -1.33 12.10
C LEU A 29 1.16 -0.68 11.93
N PHE A 30 1.96 -0.60 13.00
CA PHE A 30 3.17 0.24 13.00
C PHE A 30 4.47 -0.51 13.27
N LEU A 31 4.43 -1.62 14.02
CA LEU A 31 5.65 -2.29 14.50
C LEU A 31 5.90 -3.63 13.80
N LYS A 32 4.85 -4.32 13.36
CA LYS A 32 5.00 -5.60 12.71
C LYS A 32 5.76 -5.43 11.38
N PRO A 33 6.93 -6.07 11.22
CA PRO A 33 7.67 -6.00 9.97
C PRO A 33 6.83 -6.65 8.86
N SER A 34 6.77 -5.97 7.72
CA SER A 34 6.17 -6.54 6.52
C SER A 34 7.17 -7.51 5.89
N ASN A 35 6.72 -8.73 5.57
CA ASN A 35 7.50 -9.67 4.75
C ASN A 35 7.43 -9.33 3.25
N LEU A 36 6.78 -8.21 2.90
CA LEU A 36 6.68 -7.76 1.52
C LEU A 36 7.98 -7.06 1.10
N PRO A 37 8.40 -7.21 -0.17
CA PRO A 37 9.54 -6.47 -0.69
C PRO A 37 9.30 -4.97 -0.60
N ASP A 38 10.34 -4.21 -0.27
CA ASP A 38 10.28 -2.74 -0.26
C ASP A 38 10.28 -2.23 -1.70
N LEU A 39 9.10 -1.88 -2.20
CA LEU A 39 8.91 -1.40 -3.57
C LEU A 39 8.76 0.13 -3.57
N PRO A 40 9.53 0.85 -4.41
CA PRO A 40 9.38 2.29 -4.53
C PRO A 40 7.98 2.65 -5.07
N ILE A 41 7.42 3.74 -4.54
CA ILE A 41 6.11 4.25 -4.96
C ILE A 41 6.32 5.38 -5.98
N ILE A 42 5.86 5.17 -7.21
CA ILE A 42 5.93 6.16 -8.28
C ILE A 42 5.11 7.39 -7.89
N GLY A 43 5.75 8.56 -7.96
CA GLY A 43 5.11 9.85 -7.66
C GLY A 43 5.15 10.25 -6.17
N ALA A 44 5.59 9.36 -5.28
CA ALA A 44 5.84 9.69 -3.87
C ALA A 44 7.16 10.46 -3.73
N ARG A 45 7.15 11.55 -2.97
CA ARG A 45 8.33 12.37 -2.70
C ARG A 45 8.70 12.32 -1.23
N LYS A 46 10.00 12.47 -0.94
CA LYS A 46 10.48 12.63 0.43
C LYS A 46 9.86 13.91 1.01
N GLY A 47 9.20 13.79 2.17
CA GLY A 47 8.51 14.89 2.84
C GLY A 47 7.02 15.04 2.53
N ASP A 48 6.45 14.22 1.63
CA ASP A 48 5.00 14.21 1.43
C ASP A 48 4.28 13.66 2.68
N TRP A 49 3.27 14.38 3.17
CA TRP A 49 2.32 13.83 4.14
C TRP A 49 1.34 12.89 3.41
N PHE A 50 1.17 11.66 3.90
CA PHE A 50 0.40 10.62 3.18
C PHE A 50 0.88 10.40 1.74
N PRO A 51 2.16 9.97 1.55
CA PRO A 51 2.81 9.92 0.24
C PRO A 51 2.06 9.08 -0.80
N ILE A 52 1.41 7.99 -0.39
CA ILE A 52 0.60 7.15 -1.29
C ILE A 52 -0.60 7.91 -1.83
N LEU A 53 -1.32 8.65 -0.97
CA LEU A 53 -2.53 9.38 -1.38
C LEU A 53 -2.17 10.54 -2.32
N GLN A 54 -1.10 11.26 -2.01
CA GLN A 54 -0.59 12.30 -2.90
C GLN A 54 -0.10 11.73 -4.24
N ALA A 55 0.61 10.59 -4.21
CA ALA A 55 1.04 9.90 -5.41
C ALA A 55 -0.15 9.46 -6.28
N LYS A 56 -1.21 8.90 -5.68
CA LYS A 56 -2.46 8.55 -6.38
C LYS A 56 -3.02 9.74 -7.14
N ILE A 57 -3.17 10.87 -6.47
CA ILE A 57 -3.74 12.08 -7.07
C ILE A 57 -2.85 12.55 -8.23
N ARG A 58 -1.54 12.71 -8.02
CA ARG A 58 -0.61 13.20 -9.05
C ARG A 58 -0.54 12.26 -10.26
N ASN A 59 -0.48 10.95 -10.03
CA ASN A 59 -0.43 9.94 -11.08
C ASN A 59 -1.73 9.91 -11.88
N SER A 60 -2.89 10.03 -11.22
CA SER A 60 -4.19 10.05 -11.89
C SER A 60 -4.45 11.33 -12.68
N LEU A 61 -3.89 12.47 -12.28
CA LEU A 61 -3.99 13.72 -13.04
C LEU A 61 -3.25 13.66 -14.38
N ASN A 62 -2.11 12.96 -14.45
CA ASN A 62 -1.38 12.78 -15.70
C ASN A 62 -0.67 11.41 -15.77
N VAL A 63 -1.46 10.38 -16.09
CA VAL A 63 -1.00 8.99 -16.14
C VAL A 63 0.15 8.81 -17.12
N LYS A 64 0.07 9.44 -18.30
CA LYS A 64 1.10 9.31 -19.35
C LYS A 64 2.44 9.85 -18.90
N ALA A 65 2.46 11.04 -18.29
CA ALA A 65 3.70 11.62 -17.78
C ALA A 65 4.27 10.78 -16.62
N ALA A 66 3.40 10.29 -15.74
CA ALA A 66 3.81 9.44 -14.63
C ALA A 66 4.44 8.13 -15.10
N LEU A 67 3.83 7.45 -16.09
CA LEU A 67 4.39 6.23 -16.70
C LEU A 67 5.72 6.48 -17.41
N ASN A 68 5.86 7.59 -18.15
CA ASN A 68 7.14 7.94 -18.78
C ASN A 68 8.23 8.18 -17.74
N SER A 69 7.91 8.92 -16.67
CA SER A 69 8.84 9.14 -15.57
C SER A 69 9.23 7.83 -14.88
N ALA A 70 8.26 6.93 -14.72
CA ALA A 70 8.45 5.63 -14.11
C ALA A 70 9.36 4.74 -14.96
N TYR A 71 9.16 4.72 -16.28
CA TYR A 71 10.04 3.98 -17.19
C TYR A 71 11.49 4.44 -17.08
N ILE A 72 11.73 5.75 -16.97
CA ILE A 72 13.09 6.29 -16.86
C ILE A 72 13.72 5.92 -15.50
N GLN A 73 12.97 6.09 -14.40
CA GLN A 73 13.49 5.93 -13.03
C GLN A 73 13.53 4.48 -12.56
N TYR A 74 12.58 3.65 -12.98
CA TYR A 74 12.34 2.30 -12.46
C TYR A 74 12.45 1.21 -13.53
N ARG A 75 13.06 1.47 -14.70
CA ARG A 75 13.24 0.47 -15.79
C ARG A 75 13.79 -0.89 -15.35
N ASN A 76 14.62 -0.92 -14.32
CA ASN A 76 15.33 -2.13 -13.89
C ASN A 76 14.84 -2.66 -12.52
N GLN A 77 13.79 -2.08 -11.94
CA GLN A 77 13.23 -2.53 -10.65
C GLN A 77 11.71 -2.46 -10.66
N ALA A 78 11.05 -3.38 -9.94
CA ALA A 78 9.60 -3.29 -9.77
C ALA A 78 9.25 -2.05 -8.93
N ALA A 79 8.10 -1.44 -9.21
CA ALA A 79 7.64 -0.25 -8.49
C ALA A 79 6.11 -0.26 -8.36
N ILE A 80 5.58 0.39 -7.31
CA ILE A 80 4.15 0.56 -7.13
C ILE A 80 3.72 1.80 -7.92
N PHE A 81 2.76 1.62 -8.83
CA PHE A 81 2.09 2.68 -9.56
C PHE A 81 0.67 2.89 -9.03
N PRO A 82 0.49 3.76 -8.03
CA PRO A 82 -0.82 3.95 -7.43
C PRO A 82 -1.67 4.90 -8.27
N LEU A 83 -2.93 4.53 -8.48
CA LEU A 83 -3.96 5.32 -9.15
C LEU A 83 -5.19 5.45 -8.25
N ILE A 84 -6.00 6.49 -8.48
CA ILE A 84 -7.30 6.66 -7.82
C ILE A 84 -8.24 5.51 -8.19
N ASP A 85 -8.39 5.23 -9.49
CA ASP A 85 -9.37 4.25 -10.01
C ASP A 85 -8.75 2.86 -10.24
N GLY A 86 -7.45 2.79 -10.54
CA GLY A 86 -6.74 1.53 -10.83
C GLY A 86 -6.15 0.80 -9.61
N GLY A 87 -6.37 1.32 -8.40
CA GLY A 87 -5.76 0.77 -7.18
C GLY A 87 -4.23 0.91 -7.15
N ASN A 88 -3.53 -0.08 -6.60
CA ASN A 88 -2.07 -0.12 -6.57
C ASN A 88 -1.57 -1.10 -7.62
N ILE A 89 -1.25 -0.60 -8.81
CA ILE A 89 -0.75 -1.40 -9.92
C ILE A 89 0.75 -1.65 -9.70
N ILE A 90 1.23 -2.86 -10.01
CA ILE A 90 2.66 -3.16 -9.99
C ILE A 90 3.25 -2.87 -11.37
N TYR A 91 4.22 -1.97 -11.41
CA TYR A 91 5.02 -1.70 -12.59
C TYR A 91 6.18 -2.70 -12.65
N LEU A 92 6.21 -3.50 -13.71
CA LEU A 92 7.24 -4.53 -13.90
C LEU A 92 8.52 -3.95 -14.50
N PRO A 93 9.70 -4.42 -14.08
CA PRO A 93 10.97 -4.05 -14.70
C PRO A 93 11.04 -4.60 -16.12
N ARG A 94 11.86 -3.97 -16.97
CA ARG A 94 12.01 -4.33 -18.39
C ARG A 94 12.44 -5.78 -18.60
N SER A 95 13.21 -6.35 -17.68
CA SER A 95 13.64 -7.76 -17.71
C SER A 95 12.44 -8.72 -17.73
N ASP A 96 11.36 -8.35 -17.06
CA ASP A 96 10.25 -9.26 -16.77
C ASP A 96 9.10 -9.08 -17.78
N ILE A 97 9.13 -8.01 -18.58
CA ILE A 97 8.14 -7.73 -19.63
C ILE A 97 8.11 -8.86 -20.67
N LYS A 98 9.28 -9.41 -21.03
CA LYS A 98 9.36 -10.52 -21.99
C LYS A 98 8.66 -11.76 -21.45
N PHE A 99 8.94 -12.12 -20.19
CA PHE A 99 8.28 -13.22 -19.53
C PHE A 99 6.76 -13.03 -19.50
N ALA A 100 6.29 -11.85 -19.09
CA ALA A 100 4.87 -11.53 -19.02
C ALA A 100 4.19 -11.59 -20.40
N SER A 101 4.86 -11.12 -21.46
CA SER A 101 4.31 -11.14 -22.82
C SER A 101 4.26 -12.53 -23.45
N GLU A 102 5.11 -13.46 -22.98
CA GLU A 102 5.22 -14.81 -23.52
C GLU A 102 4.33 -15.83 -22.78
N GLN A 103 3.68 -15.43 -21.68
CA GLN A 103 2.75 -16.33 -20.99
C GLN A 103 1.49 -16.57 -21.82
N PRO A 104 0.98 -17.81 -21.86
CA PRO A 104 -0.30 -18.09 -22.49
C PRO A 104 -1.43 -17.38 -21.73
N THR A 105 -2.47 -16.96 -22.47
CA THR A 105 -3.55 -16.08 -21.96
C THR A 105 -4.23 -16.59 -20.70
N ASN A 106 -4.32 -17.92 -20.55
CA ASN A 106 -4.93 -18.56 -19.40
C ASN A 106 -4.10 -18.44 -18.10
N MET A 107 -2.77 -18.28 -18.19
CA MET A 107 -1.92 -18.11 -17.00
C MET A 107 -1.98 -16.72 -16.39
N LEU A 108 -2.32 -15.70 -17.19
CA LEU A 108 -2.42 -14.30 -16.74
C LEU A 108 -3.86 -13.81 -16.57
N SER A 109 -4.85 -14.66 -16.85
CA SER A 109 -6.27 -14.31 -16.71
C SER A 109 -6.68 -14.31 -15.25
N MET A 110 -6.98 -13.13 -14.70
CA MET A 110 -7.57 -13.00 -13.36
C MET A 110 -8.97 -13.63 -13.27
N HIS A 111 -9.67 -13.79 -14.40
CA HIS A 111 -11.02 -14.38 -14.43
C HIS A 111 -10.98 -15.91 -14.39
N GLU A 112 -9.98 -16.53 -15.03
CA GLU A 112 -9.86 -18.00 -15.09
C GLU A 112 -9.12 -18.60 -13.89
N SER A 113 -8.39 -17.78 -13.13
CA SER A 113 -7.61 -18.22 -11.96
C SER A 113 -8.40 -18.21 -10.64
N ALA A 114 -9.71 -17.91 -10.66
CA ALA A 114 -10.58 -17.75 -9.49
C ALA A 114 -11.52 -18.94 -9.27
#